data_AF-A0A7S0JF29-F1
#
_entry.id   AF-A0A7S0JF29-F1
#
_cell.length_a   1.000
_cell.length_b   1.000
_cell.length_c   1.000
_cell.angle_alpha   90.00
_cell.angle_beta   90.00
_cell.angle_gamma   90.00
#
_symmetry.space_group_name_H-M   'P 1'
#
loop_
_entity.id
_entity.type
_entity.pdbx_description
1 polymer ?
#
loop_
_entity_poly.entity_id
_entity_poly.type
_entity_poly.pdbx_seq_one_letter_code
_entity_poly.pdbx_strand_id
1 'polypeptide(L)'
;ARPLEAGTSRRRLPNCTGVLVRSSADIAHGYDALLSRTRSLAAQPWAADVVHLVFHERSLGAEHRRAIAARSPLPLEFIDVSATFERGEREVSRWRASASPNAACPLRLPGWKRDGYQSMCYFWFIDVVAYVKERCGVMLRVDDDVILLEDVPPKGGEGGEGE
;
A
#
# COMPACT_ATOMS: atom_id res chain seq x y z
N ALA A 1 44.95 -22.47 7.67
CA ALA A 1 43.81 -21.54 7.80
C ALA A 1 42.55 -22.27 7.33
N ARG A 2 41.51 -22.36 8.16
CA ARG A 2 40.21 -22.89 7.73
C ARG A 2 39.47 -21.79 6.95
N PRO A 3 38.75 -22.10 5.86
CA PRO A 3 37.96 -21.10 5.17
C PRO A 3 36.82 -20.64 6.08
N LEU A 4 36.60 -19.33 6.14
CA LEU A 4 35.39 -18.75 6.69
C LEU A 4 34.25 -19.10 5.72
N GLU A 5 33.42 -20.08 6.08
CA GLU A 5 32.16 -20.30 5.38
C GLU A 5 31.20 -19.14 5.70
N ALA A 6 31.15 -18.17 4.80
CA ALA A 6 30.18 -17.09 4.81
C ALA A 6 28.81 -17.61 4.33
N GLY A 7 28.20 -18.49 5.13
CA GLY A 7 26.84 -18.98 4.94
C GLY A 7 25.82 -18.07 5.63
N THR A 8 25.80 -16.77 5.35
CA THR A 8 24.64 -15.94 5.76
C THR A 8 23.48 -16.26 4.83
N SER A 9 22.66 -17.23 5.23
CA SER A 9 21.33 -17.45 4.66
C SER A 9 20.57 -16.12 4.76
N ARG A 10 20.48 -15.38 3.64
CA ARG A 10 19.70 -14.15 3.58
C ARG A 10 18.26 -14.53 3.87
N ARG A 11 17.73 -14.08 5.01
CA ARG A 11 16.33 -14.27 5.38
C ARG A 11 15.46 -13.78 4.23
N ARG A 12 14.72 -14.69 3.59
CA ARG A 12 13.79 -14.35 2.52
C ARG A 12 12.61 -13.61 3.16
N LEU A 13 12.39 -12.36 2.74
CA LEU A 13 11.24 -11.58 3.17
C LEU A 13 9.96 -12.09 2.47
N PRO A 14 8.79 -12.01 3.12
CA PRO A 14 7.53 -12.44 2.54
C PRO A 14 7.10 -11.53 1.38
N ASN A 15 6.19 -12.00 0.54
CA ASN A 15 5.52 -11.14 -0.43
C ASN A 15 4.38 -10.39 0.26
N CYS A 16 4.10 -9.17 -0.16
CA CYS A 16 3.09 -8.32 0.44
C CYS A 16 2.10 -7.77 -0.58
N THR A 17 0.90 -7.45 -0.12
CA THR A 17 0.04 -6.44 -0.74
C THR A 17 0.05 -5.18 0.13
N GLY A 18 -0.20 -4.03 -0.48
CA GLY A 18 -0.25 -2.76 0.24
C GLY A 18 -1.36 -1.86 -0.27
N VAL A 19 -2.16 -1.33 0.65
CA VAL A 19 -3.14 -0.27 0.38
C VAL A 19 -2.91 0.92 1.30
N LEU A 20 -3.30 2.11 0.85
CA LEU A 20 -3.44 3.29 1.70
C LEU A 20 -4.92 3.54 1.96
N VAL A 21 -5.30 3.64 3.23
CA VAL A 21 -6.64 4.01 3.71
C VAL A 21 -6.60 5.44 4.22
N ARG A 22 -7.54 6.26 3.76
CA ARG A 22 -7.68 7.67 4.12
C ARG A 22 -8.74 7.79 5.20
N SER A 23 -8.27 7.93 6.43
CA SER A 23 -9.06 7.75 7.64
C SER A 23 -10.43 8.45 7.62
N SER A 24 -10.51 9.72 7.23
CA SER A 24 -11.78 10.48 7.31
C SER A 24 -12.87 10.03 6.33
N ALA A 25 -12.51 9.75 5.08
CA ALA A 25 -13.47 9.29 4.07
C ALA A 25 -13.88 7.84 4.32
N ASP A 26 -12.92 6.98 4.68
CA ASP A 26 -13.17 5.57 4.91
C ASP A 26 -13.99 5.30 6.18
N ILE A 27 -13.78 6.09 7.24
CA ILE A 27 -14.62 6.05 8.44
C ILE A 27 -16.08 6.40 8.10
N ALA A 28 -16.30 7.45 7.31
CA ALA A 28 -17.65 7.92 6.95
C ALA A 28 -18.44 6.87 6.15
N HIS A 29 -17.76 6.02 5.39
CA HIS A 29 -18.34 4.94 4.59
C HIS A 29 -18.15 3.55 5.22
N GLY A 30 -17.87 3.48 6.53
CA GLY A 30 -17.81 2.22 7.25
C GLY A 30 -16.80 1.21 6.70
N TYR A 31 -15.75 1.69 6.02
CA TYR A 31 -14.70 0.87 5.40
C TYR A 31 -15.17 -0.05 4.26
N ASP A 32 -16.30 0.26 3.61
CA ASP A 32 -16.90 -0.65 2.63
C ASP A 32 -16.00 -0.93 1.43
N ALA A 33 -15.29 0.08 0.90
CA ALA A 33 -14.33 -0.10 -0.19
C ALA A 33 -13.17 -1.03 0.22
N LEU A 34 -12.52 -0.73 1.36
CA LEU A 34 -11.47 -1.55 1.97
C LEU A 34 -11.92 -3.01 2.12
N LEU A 35 -13.12 -3.24 2.68
CA LEU A 35 -13.62 -4.58 2.92
C LEU A 35 -14.06 -5.30 1.63
N SER A 36 -14.59 -4.57 0.66
CA SER A 36 -14.91 -5.11 -0.67
C SER A 36 -13.65 -5.60 -1.38
N ARG A 37 -12.60 -4.76 -1.42
CA ARG A 37 -11.30 -5.14 -1.95
C ARG A 37 -10.76 -6.37 -1.23
N THR A 38 -10.79 -6.38 0.10
CA THR A 38 -10.22 -7.48 0.88
C THR A 38 -10.97 -8.81 0.64
N ARG A 39 -12.28 -8.77 0.42
CA ARG A 39 -13.04 -9.95 -0.04
C ARG A 39 -12.63 -10.40 -1.44
N SER A 40 -12.44 -9.47 -2.39
CA SER A 40 -11.97 -9.82 -3.74
C SER A 40 -10.57 -10.43 -3.73
N LEU A 41 -9.68 -9.92 -2.88
CA LEU A 41 -8.35 -10.50 -2.65
C LEU A 41 -8.46 -11.90 -2.04
N ALA A 42 -9.33 -12.10 -1.06
CA ALA A 42 -9.48 -13.39 -0.38
C ALA A 42 -9.98 -14.51 -1.31
N ALA A 43 -10.62 -14.17 -2.43
CA ALA A 43 -10.99 -15.14 -3.45
C ALA A 43 -9.78 -15.67 -4.24
N GLN A 44 -8.63 -14.99 -4.17
CA GLN A 44 -7.43 -15.36 -4.93
C GLN A 44 -6.64 -16.46 -4.22
N PRO A 45 -6.17 -17.51 -4.94
CA PRO A 45 -5.42 -18.62 -4.32
C PRO A 45 -4.15 -18.19 -3.58
N TRP A 46 -3.50 -17.12 -4.03
CA TRP A 46 -2.25 -16.61 -3.45
C TRP A 46 -2.45 -15.71 -2.23
N ALA A 47 -3.69 -15.28 -1.93
CA ALA A 47 -3.92 -14.24 -0.94
C ALA A 47 -3.60 -14.68 0.50
N ALA A 48 -3.72 -15.96 0.83
CA ALA A 48 -3.38 -16.47 2.16
C ALA A 48 -1.85 -16.48 2.42
N ASP A 49 -1.03 -16.50 1.37
CA ASP A 49 0.43 -16.64 1.45
C ASP A 49 1.18 -15.30 1.47
N VAL A 50 0.45 -14.18 1.46
CA VAL A 50 1.02 -12.83 1.42
C VAL A 50 0.56 -12.00 2.61
N VAL A 51 1.42 -11.08 3.05
CA VAL A 51 1.09 -10.13 4.11
C VAL A 51 0.28 -8.97 3.54
N HIS A 52 -0.85 -8.64 4.15
CA HIS A 52 -1.72 -7.53 3.68
C HIS A 52 -1.51 -6.29 4.54
N LEU A 53 -0.77 -5.33 4.00
CA LEU A 53 -0.45 -4.07 4.67
C LEU A 53 -1.53 -3.02 4.41
N VAL A 54 -2.01 -2.40 5.48
CA VAL A 54 -2.93 -1.26 5.46
C VAL A 54 -2.21 -0.05 6.03
N PHE A 55 -1.67 0.77 5.14
CA PHE A 55 -1.14 2.08 5.50
C PHE A 55 -2.29 3.02 5.82
N HIS A 56 -2.19 3.78 6.90
CA HIS A 56 -3.22 4.76 7.26
C HIS A 56 -2.62 6.09 7.69
N GLU A 57 -3.22 7.19 7.21
CA GLU A 57 -2.91 8.54 7.66
C GLU A 57 -3.89 9.00 8.74
N ARG A 58 -3.35 9.37 9.91
CA ARG A 58 -4.10 9.85 11.08
C ARG A 58 -5.20 8.86 11.57
N SER A 59 -5.61 9.02 12.82
CA SER A 59 -6.91 8.58 13.39
C SER A 59 -7.49 7.18 13.06
N LEU A 60 -6.72 6.18 12.64
CA LEU A 60 -7.20 4.79 12.64
C LEU A 60 -6.99 4.17 14.02
N GLY A 61 -7.80 4.60 14.99
CA GLY A 61 -7.72 4.15 16.38
C GLY A 61 -7.88 2.63 16.55
N ALA A 62 -7.54 2.12 17.73
CA ALA A 62 -7.60 0.69 18.03
C ALA A 62 -9.00 0.10 17.81
N GLU A 63 -10.06 0.86 18.08
CA GLU A 63 -11.45 0.47 17.83
C GLU A 63 -11.72 0.23 16.34
N HIS A 64 -11.33 1.18 15.49
CA HIS A 64 -11.49 1.07 14.04
C HIS A 64 -10.69 -0.10 13.47
N ARG A 65 -9.45 -0.29 13.92
CA ARG A 65 -8.63 -1.45 13.50
C ARG A 65 -9.29 -2.78 13.87
N ARG A 66 -9.85 -2.87 15.09
CA ARG A 66 -10.62 -4.05 15.52
C ARG A 66 -11.88 -4.25 14.68
N ALA A 67 -12.63 -3.19 14.39
CA ALA A 67 -13.84 -3.26 13.58
C ALA A 67 -13.56 -3.73 12.14
N ILE A 68 -12.46 -3.26 11.54
CA ILE A 68 -12.02 -3.72 10.21
C ILE A 68 -11.57 -5.18 10.29
N ALA A 69 -10.70 -5.53 11.25
CA ALA A 69 -10.17 -6.88 11.40
C ALA A 69 -11.29 -7.91 11.63
N ALA A 70 -12.32 -7.58 12.40
CA ALA A 70 -13.47 -8.45 12.66
C ALA A 70 -14.33 -8.73 11.41
N ARG A 71 -14.28 -7.85 10.39
CA ARG A 71 -15.07 -7.96 9.15
C ARG A 71 -14.23 -8.41 7.95
N SER A 72 -12.91 -8.44 8.11
CA SER A 72 -11.97 -8.77 7.05
C SER A 72 -11.79 -10.29 6.95
N PRO A 73 -11.88 -10.89 5.75
CA PRO A 73 -11.56 -12.30 5.55
C PRO A 73 -10.05 -12.60 5.57
N LEU A 74 -9.20 -11.57 5.47
CA LEU A 74 -7.74 -11.69 5.49
C LEU A 74 -7.16 -11.03 6.74
N PRO A 75 -6.06 -11.56 7.29
CA PRO A 75 -5.32 -10.88 8.35
C PRO A 75 -4.70 -9.59 7.79
N LEU A 76 -4.95 -8.47 8.45
CA LEU A 76 -4.45 -7.15 8.05
C LEU A 76 -3.44 -6.61 9.05
N GLU A 77 -2.31 -6.13 8.55
CA GLU A 77 -1.34 -5.37 9.34
C GLU A 77 -1.52 -3.87 9.12
N PHE A 78 -1.83 -3.14 10.18
CA PHE A 78 -2.02 -1.69 10.11
C PHE A 78 -0.73 -0.94 10.37
N ILE A 79 -0.35 -0.07 9.45
CA ILE A 79 0.89 0.72 9.51
C ILE A 79 0.53 2.20 9.57
N ASP A 80 0.88 2.84 10.68
CA ASP A 80 0.71 4.27 10.84
C ASP A 80 1.77 5.03 10.04
N VAL A 81 1.32 5.84 9.08
CA VAL A 81 2.17 6.69 8.23
C VAL A 81 1.91 8.18 8.47
N SER A 82 1.30 8.55 9.60
CA SER A 82 0.95 9.94 9.92
C SER A 82 2.16 10.88 9.88
N ALA A 83 3.30 10.46 10.46
CA ALA A 83 4.53 11.26 10.47
C ALA A 83 5.08 11.51 9.05
N THR A 84 4.92 10.53 8.16
CA THR A 84 5.29 10.63 6.75
C THR A 84 4.41 11.65 6.04
N PHE A 85 3.10 11.60 6.28
CA PHE A 85 2.16 12.55 5.68
C PHE A 85 2.42 13.97 6.16
N GLU A 86 2.65 14.19 7.46
CA GLU A 86 3.02 15.50 8.01
C GLU A 86 4.32 16.05 7.41
N ARG A 87 5.31 15.18 7.16
CA ARG A 87 6.54 15.58 6.45
C ARG A 87 6.24 15.96 5.01
N GLY A 88 5.46 15.15 4.31
CA GLY A 88 5.02 15.43 2.94
C GLY A 88 4.32 16.79 2.83
N GLU A 89 3.38 17.08 3.74
CA GLU A 89 2.68 18.37 3.83
C GLU A 89 3.67 19.53 3.99
N ARG A 90 4.68 19.40 4.85
CA ARG A 90 5.71 20.44 5.06
C ARG A 90 6.58 20.65 3.83
N GLU A 91 7.06 19.58 3.20
CA GLU A 91 7.89 19.69 1.99
C GLU A 91 7.12 20.27 0.82
N VAL A 92 5.87 19.85 0.63
CA VAL A 92 4.94 20.41 -0.35
C VAL A 92 4.70 21.90 -0.09
N SER A 93 4.48 22.29 1.17
CA SER A 93 4.27 23.69 1.55
C SER A 93 5.51 24.54 1.28
N ARG A 94 6.71 24.03 1.60
CA ARG A 94 7.99 24.67 1.29
C ARG A 94 8.16 24.84 -0.21
N TRP A 95 7.90 23.79 -0.99
CA TRP A 95 7.97 23.84 -2.45
C TRP A 95 7.01 24.91 -3.00
N ARG A 96 5.74 24.93 -2.57
CA ARG A 96 4.74 25.93 -2.97
C ARG A 96 5.20 27.36 -2.64
N ALA A 97 5.81 27.58 -1.47
CA ALA A 97 6.31 28.89 -1.07
C ALA A 97 7.52 29.35 -1.90
N SER A 98 8.33 28.42 -2.38
CA SER A 98 9.52 28.68 -3.21
C SER A 98 9.25 28.71 -4.72
N ALA A 99 8.12 28.13 -5.16
CA ALA A 99 7.77 28.04 -6.56
C ALA A 99 7.34 29.41 -7.11
N SER A 100 7.88 29.78 -8.28
CA SER A 100 7.36 30.93 -9.04
C SER A 100 5.85 30.77 -9.27
N PRO A 101 5.06 31.85 -9.30
CA PRO A 101 3.63 31.78 -9.65
C PRO A 101 3.34 31.02 -10.96
N ASN A 102 4.33 30.98 -11.86
CA ASN A 102 4.28 30.27 -13.15
C ASN A 102 4.79 28.83 -13.09
N ALA A 103 5.39 28.40 -11.98
CA ALA A 103 5.85 27.03 -11.73
C ALA A 103 4.75 26.15 -11.09
N ALA A 104 3.49 26.60 -11.14
CA ALA A 104 2.36 25.76 -10.78
C ALA A 104 2.42 24.44 -11.56
N CYS A 105 2.18 23.33 -10.87
CA CYS A 105 2.08 22.01 -11.48
C CYS A 105 1.24 22.13 -12.78
N PRO A 106 1.78 21.76 -13.96
CA PRO A 106 1.11 21.97 -15.25
C PRO A 106 -0.26 21.26 -15.31
N LEU A 107 -0.45 20.27 -14.45
CA LEU A 107 -1.70 19.61 -14.18
C LEU A 107 -2.54 20.46 -13.22
N ARG A 108 -3.23 21.47 -13.74
CA ARG A 108 -4.33 22.18 -13.05
C ARG A 108 -5.56 21.27 -12.89
N LEU A 109 -5.37 20.05 -12.40
CA LEU A 109 -6.41 19.04 -12.28
C LEU A 109 -7.33 19.33 -11.08
N PRO A 110 -8.66 19.30 -11.22
CA PRO A 110 -9.56 19.46 -10.09
C PRO A 110 -9.12 18.57 -8.90
N GLY A 111 -8.80 19.19 -7.76
CA GLY A 111 -8.34 18.47 -6.57
C GLY A 111 -6.82 18.42 -6.32
N TRP A 112 -5.97 18.88 -7.24
CA TRP A 112 -4.50 18.86 -7.06
C TRP A 112 -3.99 19.64 -5.84
N LYS A 113 -4.76 20.65 -5.40
CA LYS A 113 -4.46 21.47 -4.22
C LYS A 113 -4.92 20.85 -2.90
N ARG A 114 -5.61 19.70 -2.91
CA ARG A 114 -6.04 19.05 -1.67
C ARG A 114 -4.80 18.49 -0.99
N ASP A 115 -4.49 19.00 0.19
CA ASP A 115 -3.24 18.73 0.89
C ASP A 115 -2.98 17.22 1.12
N GLY A 116 -4.04 16.41 1.27
CA GLY A 116 -3.91 14.95 1.40
C GLY A 116 -3.44 14.21 0.13
N TYR A 117 -3.75 14.70 -1.08
CA TYR A 117 -3.33 14.01 -2.31
C TYR A 117 -1.83 14.13 -2.53
N GLN A 118 -1.26 15.31 -2.27
CA GLN A 118 0.18 15.52 -2.46
C GLN A 118 1.01 14.76 -1.43
N SER A 119 0.52 14.66 -0.19
CA SER A 119 1.13 13.81 0.84
C SER A 119 1.03 12.32 0.51
N MET A 120 -0.09 11.87 -0.06
CA MET A 120 -0.22 10.51 -0.60
C MET A 120 0.80 10.25 -1.73
N CYS A 121 0.96 11.17 -2.67
CA CYS A 121 1.98 11.06 -3.72
C CYS A 121 3.39 11.01 -3.12
N TYR A 122 3.68 11.87 -2.16
CA TYR A 122 4.96 11.89 -1.46
C TYR A 122 5.23 10.55 -0.79
N PHE A 123 4.27 10.00 -0.05
CA PHE A 123 4.36 8.70 0.61
C PHE A 123 4.70 7.58 -0.38
N TRP A 124 3.92 7.43 -1.46
CA TRP A 124 4.13 6.35 -2.43
C TRP A 124 5.42 6.50 -3.23
N PHE A 125 5.90 7.72 -3.45
CA PHE A 125 7.09 7.93 -4.28
C PHE A 125 8.39 7.89 -3.47
N ILE A 126 8.36 8.38 -2.23
CA ILE A 126 9.56 8.55 -1.42
C ILE A 126 9.66 7.48 -0.35
N ASP A 127 8.60 7.29 0.44
CA ASP A 127 8.73 6.61 1.73
C ASP A 127 8.31 5.15 1.73
N VAL A 128 7.37 4.76 0.87
CA VAL A 128 6.87 3.39 0.82
C VAL A 128 7.99 2.37 0.60
N VAL A 129 9.03 2.75 -0.15
CA VAL A 129 10.17 1.89 -0.47
C VAL A 129 10.91 1.46 0.79
N ALA A 130 11.02 2.31 1.81
CA ALA A 130 11.66 1.95 3.08
C ALA A 130 10.85 0.87 3.80
N TYR A 131 9.53 1.05 3.92
CA TYR A 131 8.63 0.06 4.52
C TYR A 131 8.68 -1.28 3.78
N VAL A 132 8.68 -1.24 2.44
CA VAL A 132 8.75 -2.45 1.61
C VAL A 132 10.08 -3.16 1.80
N LYS A 133 11.21 -2.46 1.76
CA LYS A 133 12.55 -3.09 1.90
C LYS A 133 12.76 -3.79 3.23
N GLU A 134 12.15 -3.30 4.30
CA GLU A 134 12.28 -3.86 5.64
C GLU A 134 11.35 -5.06 5.88
N ARG A 135 10.22 -5.13 5.18
CA ARG A 135 9.13 -6.08 5.48
C ARG A 135 8.82 -7.06 4.37
N CYS A 136 9.13 -6.72 3.14
CA CYS A 136 8.62 -7.40 1.96
C CYS A 136 9.75 -7.72 0.97
N GLY A 137 9.71 -8.91 0.38
CA GLY A 137 10.55 -9.25 -0.77
C GLY A 137 10.08 -8.51 -2.02
N VAL A 138 8.76 -8.52 -2.24
CA VAL A 138 8.04 -7.72 -3.24
C VAL A 138 6.72 -7.23 -2.66
N MET A 139 6.22 -6.10 -3.16
CA MET A 139 4.90 -5.58 -2.79
C MET A 139 4.05 -5.27 -4.02
N LEU A 140 2.83 -5.80 -4.03
CA LEU A 140 1.77 -5.38 -4.95
C LEU A 140 0.97 -4.26 -4.30
N ARG A 141 1.03 -3.05 -4.86
CA ARG A 141 0.12 -1.97 -4.46
C ARG A 141 -1.27 -2.24 -5.03
N VAL A 142 -2.30 -2.16 -4.18
CA VAL A 142 -3.71 -2.24 -4.57
C VAL A 142 -4.42 -1.03 -3.98
N ASP A 143 -5.05 -0.22 -4.82
CA ASP A 143 -5.80 0.95 -4.37
C ASP A 143 -7.11 0.54 -3.66
N ASP A 144 -7.73 1.46 -2.92
CA ASP A 144 -8.84 1.18 -1.99
C ASP A 144 -10.14 0.76 -2.69
N ASP A 145 -10.38 1.27 -3.90
CA ASP A 145 -11.58 1.12 -4.70
C ASP A 145 -11.48 0.06 -5.81
N VAL A 146 -10.40 -0.73 -5.82
CA VAL A 146 -10.17 -1.78 -6.81
C VAL A 146 -10.77 -3.11 -6.35
N ILE A 147 -11.41 -3.81 -7.29
CA ILE A 147 -11.84 -5.21 -7.14
C ILE A 147 -11.16 -6.07 -8.19
N LEU A 148 -10.72 -7.27 -7.78
CA LEU A 148 -10.23 -8.28 -8.71
C LEU A 148 -11.43 -9.10 -9.23
N LEU A 149 -11.60 -9.15 -10.55
CA LEU A 149 -12.77 -9.75 -11.21
C LEU A 149 -12.56 -11.21 -11.63
N GLU A 150 -11.33 -11.59 -11.94
CA GLU A 150 -11.00 -12.92 -12.45
C GLU A 150 -9.87 -13.52 -11.61
N ASP A 151 -9.90 -14.85 -11.44
CA ASP A 151 -8.74 -15.59 -10.97
C ASP A 151 -7.64 -15.42 -12.02
N VAL A 152 -6.44 -15.00 -11.60
CA VAL A 152 -5.27 -15.11 -12.47
C VAL A 152 -4.94 -16.60 -12.51
N PRO A 153 -5.21 -17.34 -13.61
CA PRO A 153 -4.82 -18.74 -13.67
C PRO A 153 -3.30 -18.80 -13.48
N PRO A 154 -2.78 -19.77 -12.73
CA PRO A 154 -1.34 -19.99 -12.72
C PRO A 154 -0.91 -20.12 -14.17
N LYS A 155 0.13 -19.39 -14.59
CA LYS A 155 0.70 -19.52 -15.94
C LYS A 155 0.95 -21.01 -16.17
N GLY A 156 0.04 -21.67 -16.88
CA GLY A 156 0.20 -23.05 -17.29
C GLY A 156 1.50 -23.09 -18.06
N GLY A 157 2.43 -23.94 -17.62
CA GLY A 157 3.61 -24.23 -18.41
C GLY A 157 3.14 -24.58 -19.81
N GLU A 158 3.72 -23.92 -20.81
CA GLU A 158 3.55 -24.27 -22.21
C GLU A 158 4.10 -25.70 -22.39
N GLY A 159 3.26 -26.69 -22.11
CA GLY A 159 3.44 -28.08 -22.51
C GLY A 159 3.16 -28.12 -24.00
N GLY A 160 4.17 -27.77 -24.80
CA GLY A 160 4.20 -28.10 -26.20
C GLY A 160 4.42 -29.60 -26.35
N GLU A 161 3.33 -30.34 -26.55
CA GLU A 161 3.37 -31.62 -27.26
C GLU A 161 2.61 -31.38 -28.57
N GLY A 162 3.39 -31.11 -29.62
CA GLY A 162 2.93 -31.20 -30.99
C GLY A 162 2.96 -32.65 -31.43
N GLU A 163 1.83 -33.12 -31.96
CA GLU A 163 1.74 -34.30 -32.82
C GLU A 163 2.49 -34.08 -34.15
#